data_AF-A0AAU8EAG3-F1
#
_entry.id   AF-A0AAU8EAG3-F1
#
_cell.length_a   1.000
_cell.length_b   1.000
_cell.length_c   1.000
_cell.angle_alpha   90.00
_cell.angle_beta   90.00
_cell.angle_gamma   90.00
#
_symmetry.space_group_name_H-M   'P 1'
#
loop_
_entity.id
_entity.type
_entity.pdbx_description
1 polymer ?
#
loop_
_entity_poly.entity_id
_entity_poly.type
_entity_poly.pdbx_seq_one_letter_code
_entity_poly.pdbx_strand_id
1 'polypeptide(L)'
;MPHKVIVNADDFGLSAGENAVILGAFQAGIISSATIMANMPAFDAACSLALHPLLEGRIGLHFNLSSGRPLSRRILTRRTFCDVAGAFDFNLSRRRFWLSHEDRQAVTEELEAQWQRCLDNGLRPSHLDSHQQVHNIWPIGEIVARFAARQGIPVRLARNLGQNLSLPKRALKELLNRRLNSLAGATADYVCTPQDLRHAAPPCDGILEIVAHPNQLGADFGDAYLDQGESLSALLEQRLPGVPRVACGVAGNVVSRSTATALE
;
A
#
# COMPACT_ATOMS: atom_id res chain seq x y z
N MET A 1 11.84 -4.43 20.00
CA MET A 1 10.84 -5.00 19.07
C MET A 1 9.86 -3.90 18.73
N PRO A 2 9.32 -3.82 17.50
CA PRO A 2 8.27 -2.86 17.22
C PRO A 2 7.11 -3.05 18.19
N HIS A 3 6.44 -1.96 18.57
CA HIS A 3 5.31 -2.04 19.49
C HIS A 3 4.06 -2.60 18.82
N LYS A 4 3.95 -2.43 17.49
CA LYS A 4 2.85 -2.91 16.65
C LYS A 4 3.38 -3.28 15.27
N VAL A 5 2.70 -4.21 14.62
CA VAL A 5 2.98 -4.56 13.22
C VAL A 5 1.71 -4.48 12.38
N ILE A 6 1.82 -3.95 11.17
CA ILE A 6 0.81 -4.02 10.12
C ILE A 6 1.32 -5.04 9.13
N VAL A 7 0.55 -6.10 8.85
CA VAL A 7 0.84 -7.00 7.75
C VAL A 7 -0.19 -6.69 6.67
N ASN A 8 0.23 -5.97 5.63
CA ASN A 8 -0.66 -5.53 4.56
C ASN A 8 -0.53 -6.45 3.36
N ALA A 9 -1.63 -7.07 2.94
CA ALA A 9 -1.69 -7.77 1.66
C ALA A 9 -1.99 -6.78 0.52
N ASP A 10 -1.06 -6.68 -0.43
CA ASP A 10 -1.27 -5.92 -1.66
C ASP A 10 -2.15 -6.73 -2.65
N ASP A 11 -2.60 -6.08 -3.72
CA ASP A 11 -3.31 -6.69 -4.85
C ASP A 11 -4.72 -7.26 -4.58
N PHE A 12 -5.42 -6.78 -3.54
CA PHE A 12 -6.83 -7.15 -3.35
C PHE A 12 -7.67 -6.62 -4.53
N GLY A 13 -8.55 -7.43 -5.09
CA GLY A 13 -9.31 -7.12 -6.30
C GLY A 13 -8.59 -7.46 -7.61
N LEU A 14 -7.33 -7.94 -7.57
CA LEU A 14 -6.58 -8.34 -8.77
C LEU A 14 -7.27 -9.47 -9.53
N SER A 15 -7.53 -10.59 -8.85
CA SER A 15 -8.33 -11.70 -9.38
C SER A 15 -9.11 -12.41 -8.27
N ALA A 16 -9.98 -13.36 -8.65
CA ALA A 16 -10.71 -14.18 -7.69
C ALA A 16 -9.79 -15.01 -6.80
N GLY A 17 -8.63 -15.44 -7.30
CA GLY A 17 -7.64 -16.21 -6.56
C GLY A 17 -7.02 -15.39 -5.43
N GLU A 18 -6.48 -14.20 -5.75
CA GLU A 18 -5.90 -13.28 -4.77
C GLU A 18 -6.95 -12.86 -3.73
N ASN A 19 -8.18 -12.59 -4.16
CA ASN A 19 -9.28 -12.27 -3.22
C ASN A 19 -9.51 -13.38 -2.20
N ALA A 20 -9.55 -14.64 -2.64
CA ALA A 20 -9.79 -15.79 -1.78
C ALA A 20 -8.62 -15.98 -0.79
N VAL A 21 -7.38 -15.87 -1.26
CA VAL A 21 -6.19 -16.01 -0.41
C VAL A 21 -6.13 -14.88 0.62
N ILE A 22 -6.36 -13.64 0.23
CA ILE A 22 -6.35 -12.49 1.14
C ILE A 22 -7.45 -12.63 2.21
N LEU A 23 -8.67 -13.04 1.83
CA LEU A 23 -9.73 -13.31 2.80
C LEU A 23 -9.34 -14.43 3.77
N GLY A 24 -8.78 -15.54 3.26
CA GLY A 24 -8.30 -16.65 4.10
C GLY A 24 -7.21 -16.21 5.06
N ALA A 25 -6.26 -15.39 4.61
CA ALA A 25 -5.18 -14.88 5.44
C ALA A 25 -5.68 -13.92 6.53
N PHE A 26 -6.73 -13.12 6.24
CA PHE A 26 -7.42 -12.33 7.26
C PHE A 26 -8.08 -13.23 8.31
N GLN A 27 -8.81 -14.25 7.88
CA GLN A 27 -9.50 -15.21 8.78
C GLN A 27 -8.52 -15.98 9.67
N ALA A 28 -7.34 -16.30 9.14
CA ALA A 28 -6.24 -16.93 9.89
C ALA A 28 -5.48 -15.95 10.81
N GLY A 29 -5.77 -14.64 10.76
CA GLY A 29 -5.10 -13.63 11.59
C GLY A 29 -3.63 -13.37 11.22
N ILE A 30 -3.23 -13.76 10.00
CA ILE A 30 -1.86 -13.60 9.49
C ILE A 30 -1.66 -12.18 8.96
N ILE A 31 -2.65 -11.67 8.25
CA ILE A 31 -2.67 -10.28 7.77
C ILE A 31 -3.61 -9.41 8.60
N SER A 32 -3.32 -8.12 8.68
CA SER A 32 -4.10 -7.14 9.44
C SER A 32 -4.67 -6.02 8.59
N SER A 33 -4.23 -5.87 7.35
CA SER A 33 -4.73 -4.90 6.38
C SER A 33 -4.56 -5.43 4.97
N ALA A 34 -5.27 -4.82 4.01
CA ALA A 34 -5.04 -5.08 2.60
C ALA A 34 -5.30 -3.82 1.78
N THR A 35 -4.79 -3.75 0.57
CA THR A 35 -5.00 -2.60 -0.33
C THR A 35 -5.63 -3.06 -1.64
N ILE A 36 -6.74 -2.41 -2.02
CA ILE A 36 -7.59 -2.82 -3.15
C ILE A 36 -7.23 -2.10 -4.46
N MET A 37 -7.22 -2.82 -5.57
CA MET A 37 -6.99 -2.28 -6.91
C MET A 37 -8.30 -1.97 -7.61
N ALA A 38 -8.68 -0.68 -7.65
CA ALA A 38 -9.98 -0.22 -8.14
C ALA A 38 -10.27 -0.54 -9.61
N ASN A 39 -9.24 -0.75 -10.43
CA ASN A 39 -9.37 -0.93 -11.87
C ASN A 39 -9.21 -2.39 -12.33
N MET A 40 -9.12 -3.34 -11.40
CA MET A 40 -8.85 -4.74 -11.71
C MET A 40 -10.15 -5.60 -11.81
N PRO A 41 -10.11 -6.74 -12.54
CA PRO A 41 -11.31 -7.50 -12.87
C PRO A 41 -12.12 -8.03 -11.68
N ALA A 42 -11.47 -8.32 -10.54
CA ALA A 42 -12.13 -8.86 -9.35
C ALA A 42 -12.45 -7.80 -8.29
N PHE A 43 -12.38 -6.51 -8.64
CA PHE A 43 -12.66 -5.40 -7.74
C PHE A 43 -14.05 -5.45 -7.10
N ASP A 44 -15.10 -5.69 -7.89
CA ASP A 44 -16.49 -5.69 -7.38
C ASP A 44 -16.70 -6.84 -6.35
N ALA A 45 -16.10 -8.00 -6.62
CA ALA A 45 -16.08 -9.13 -5.69
C ALA A 45 -15.28 -8.79 -4.42
N ALA A 46 -14.13 -8.11 -4.55
CA ALA A 46 -13.34 -7.65 -3.40
C ALA A 46 -14.09 -6.63 -2.54
N CYS A 47 -14.87 -5.71 -3.14
CA CYS A 47 -15.73 -4.80 -2.39
C CYS A 47 -16.80 -5.54 -1.60
N SER A 48 -17.43 -6.55 -2.21
CA SER A 48 -18.41 -7.41 -1.52
C SER A 48 -17.79 -8.14 -0.32
N LEU A 49 -16.56 -8.65 -0.47
CA LEU A 49 -15.81 -9.27 0.62
C LEU A 49 -15.38 -8.26 1.70
N ALA A 50 -15.07 -7.02 1.32
CA ALA A 50 -14.67 -5.96 2.25
C ALA A 50 -15.79 -5.54 3.21
N LEU A 51 -17.06 -5.85 2.91
CA LEU A 51 -18.20 -5.66 3.82
C LEU A 51 -18.18 -6.63 5.02
N HIS A 52 -17.35 -7.68 4.97
CA HIS A 52 -17.21 -8.59 6.09
C HIS A 52 -16.66 -7.83 7.33
N PRO A 53 -17.24 -7.99 8.55
CA PRO A 53 -16.83 -7.22 9.74
C PRO A 53 -15.33 -7.32 10.08
N LEU A 54 -14.71 -8.46 9.75
CA LEU A 54 -13.26 -8.67 9.91
C LEU A 54 -12.40 -7.68 9.12
N LEU A 55 -12.89 -7.18 7.98
CA LEU A 55 -12.17 -6.30 7.05
C LEU A 55 -12.56 -4.82 7.24
N GLU A 56 -13.58 -4.53 8.05
CA GLU A 56 -14.10 -3.18 8.27
C GLU A 56 -12.99 -2.23 8.74
N GLY A 57 -12.79 -1.13 8.00
CA GLY A 57 -11.75 -0.14 8.29
C GLY A 57 -10.30 -0.60 8.06
N ARG A 58 -10.08 -1.77 7.45
CA ARG A 58 -8.75 -2.36 7.24
C ARG A 58 -8.27 -2.35 5.80
N ILE A 59 -9.13 -1.92 4.88
CA ILE A 59 -8.84 -1.90 3.44
C ILE A 59 -8.39 -0.50 3.03
N GLY A 60 -7.24 -0.38 2.39
CA GLY A 60 -6.74 0.83 1.74
C GLY A 60 -6.90 0.78 0.23
N LEU A 61 -6.54 1.86 -0.48
CA LEU A 61 -6.54 1.89 -1.95
C LEU A 61 -5.12 1.64 -2.46
N HIS A 62 -4.99 0.59 -3.27
CA HIS A 62 -3.78 0.22 -4.00
C HIS A 62 -3.76 0.97 -5.33
N PHE A 63 -3.33 2.23 -5.28
CA PHE A 63 -3.32 3.08 -6.46
C PHE A 63 -2.50 2.44 -7.58
N ASN A 64 -3.08 2.34 -8.77
CA ASN A 64 -2.48 1.57 -9.86
C ASN A 64 -2.30 2.45 -11.10
N LEU A 65 -1.11 2.38 -11.69
CA LEU A 65 -0.77 3.05 -12.95
C LEU A 65 -0.11 2.11 -13.96
N SER A 66 -0.03 0.81 -13.66
CA SER A 66 0.83 -0.13 -14.41
C SER A 66 0.13 -1.40 -14.88
N SER A 67 -1.12 -1.64 -14.51
CA SER A 67 -1.81 -2.88 -14.89
C SER A 67 -3.30 -2.69 -15.11
N GLY A 68 -3.86 -3.37 -16.12
CA GLY A 68 -5.27 -3.23 -16.49
C GLY A 68 -5.57 -1.95 -17.27
N ARG A 69 -6.85 -1.60 -17.40
CA ARG A 69 -7.29 -0.36 -18.05
C ARG A 69 -7.47 0.75 -17.00
N PRO A 70 -7.10 2.01 -17.28
CA PRO A 70 -7.38 3.14 -16.40
C PRO A 70 -8.89 3.42 -16.29
N LEU A 71 -9.27 4.17 -15.26
CA LEU A 71 -10.66 4.60 -15.06
C LEU A 71 -10.95 6.03 -15.56
N SER A 72 -9.92 6.87 -15.68
CA SER A 72 -10.01 8.24 -16.18
C SER A 72 -9.71 8.33 -17.67
N ARG A 73 -10.36 9.28 -18.37
CA ARG A 73 -10.18 9.45 -19.82
C ARG A 73 -8.87 10.14 -20.19
N ARG A 74 -8.40 11.09 -19.37
CA ARG A 74 -7.23 11.91 -19.71
C ARG A 74 -5.97 11.07 -19.84
N ILE A 75 -5.80 10.10 -18.94
CA ILE A 75 -4.60 9.26 -18.91
C ILE A 75 -4.45 8.35 -20.14
N LEU A 76 -5.57 7.98 -20.79
CA LEU A 76 -5.57 7.15 -22.02
C LEU A 76 -4.74 7.78 -23.16
N THR A 77 -4.65 9.10 -23.20
CA THR A 77 -3.89 9.82 -24.24
C THR A 77 -2.39 9.96 -23.94
N ARG A 78 -1.95 9.51 -22.76
CA ARG A 78 -0.59 9.72 -22.26
C ARG A 78 0.26 8.47 -22.50
N ARG A 79 1.14 8.53 -23.51
CA ARG A 79 2.06 7.42 -23.87
C ARG A 79 3.05 7.02 -22.78
N THR A 80 3.22 7.83 -21.75
CA THR A 80 4.03 7.51 -20.56
C THR A 80 3.31 6.52 -19.62
N PHE A 81 1.99 6.43 -19.71
CA PHE A 81 1.15 5.60 -18.84
C PHE A 81 0.35 4.55 -19.60
N CYS A 82 -0.05 4.81 -20.85
CA CYS A 82 -0.94 3.93 -21.61
C CYS A 82 -0.43 3.60 -23.02
N ASP A 83 -0.73 2.38 -23.44
CA ASP A 83 -0.47 1.88 -24.79
C ASP A 83 -1.52 2.36 -25.82
N VAL A 84 -1.42 1.87 -27.06
CA VAL A 84 -2.38 2.18 -28.14
C VAL A 84 -3.75 1.54 -27.96
N ALA A 85 -3.85 0.47 -27.16
CA ALA A 85 -5.10 -0.24 -26.88
C ALA A 85 -5.88 0.37 -25.70
N GLY A 86 -5.28 1.36 -25.01
CA GLY A 86 -5.86 2.03 -23.85
C GLY A 86 -5.70 1.22 -22.56
N ALA A 87 -4.71 0.32 -22.48
CA ALA A 87 -4.30 -0.34 -21.25
C ALA A 87 -3.07 0.39 -20.66
N PHE A 88 -2.83 0.20 -19.37
CA PHE A 88 -1.62 0.70 -18.74
C PHE A 88 -0.36 0.02 -19.30
N ASP A 89 0.60 0.84 -19.69
CA ASP A 89 1.96 0.47 -20.10
C ASP A 89 2.91 1.49 -19.45
N PHE A 90 3.17 1.29 -18.16
CA PHE A 90 3.82 2.28 -17.30
C PHE A 90 5.30 2.44 -17.65
N ASN A 91 5.65 3.54 -18.29
CA ASN A 91 7.02 3.81 -18.76
C ASN A 91 7.56 5.13 -18.19
N LEU A 92 7.50 5.29 -16.87
CA LEU A 92 8.10 6.42 -16.16
C LEU A 92 9.34 5.99 -15.38
N SER A 93 10.46 6.68 -15.62
CA SER A 93 11.70 6.46 -14.86
C SER A 93 11.48 6.69 -13.36
N ARG A 94 11.91 5.73 -12.53
CA ARG A 94 11.85 5.84 -11.07
C ARG A 94 12.71 6.95 -10.47
N ARG A 95 13.62 7.55 -11.26
CA ARG A 95 14.49 8.68 -10.86
C ARG A 95 13.95 10.04 -11.29
N ARG A 96 12.74 10.09 -11.85
CA ARG A 96 12.10 11.33 -12.28
C ARG A 96 11.70 12.18 -11.06
N PHE A 97 11.95 13.50 -11.14
CA PHE A 97 11.56 14.47 -10.10
C PHE A 97 10.40 15.39 -10.50
N TRP A 98 9.99 15.39 -11.77
CA TRP A 98 8.90 16.23 -12.28
C TRP A 98 8.03 15.48 -13.29
N LEU A 99 6.78 15.90 -13.39
CA LEU A 99 5.85 15.51 -14.47
C LEU A 99 5.48 16.74 -15.28
N SER A 100 5.17 16.54 -16.56
CA SER A 100 4.50 17.58 -17.36
C SER A 100 3.17 17.97 -16.68
N HIS A 101 2.64 19.13 -17.05
CA HIS A 101 1.36 19.57 -16.49
C HIS A 101 0.24 18.58 -16.85
N GLU A 102 0.25 18.08 -18.07
CA GLU A 102 -0.72 17.13 -18.63
C GLU A 102 -0.61 15.78 -17.92
N ASP A 103 0.60 15.27 -17.67
CA ASP A 103 0.80 14.01 -16.95
C ASP A 103 0.35 14.12 -15.49
N ARG A 104 0.64 15.25 -14.84
CA ARG A 104 0.21 15.50 -13.45
C ARG A 104 -1.30 15.55 -13.34
N GLN A 105 -1.98 16.24 -14.26
CA GLN A 105 -3.44 16.23 -14.32
C GLN A 105 -3.99 14.82 -14.57
N ALA A 106 -3.41 14.07 -15.51
CA ALA A 106 -3.83 12.72 -15.83
C ALA A 106 -3.71 11.77 -14.63
N VAL A 107 -2.58 11.80 -13.91
CA VAL A 107 -2.37 10.98 -12.71
C VAL A 107 -3.32 11.39 -11.58
N THR A 108 -3.59 12.69 -11.42
CA THR A 108 -4.51 13.18 -10.38
C THR A 108 -5.94 12.73 -10.65
N GLU A 109 -6.43 12.91 -11.88
CA GLU A 109 -7.78 12.45 -12.28
C GLU A 109 -7.92 10.92 -12.20
N GLU A 110 -6.86 10.17 -12.51
CA GLU A 110 -6.87 8.71 -12.35
C GLU A 110 -6.95 8.29 -10.89
N LEU A 111 -6.18 8.93 -10.01
CA LEU A 111 -6.25 8.67 -8.57
C LEU A 111 -7.63 9.00 -8.01
N GLU A 112 -8.22 10.12 -8.42
CA GLU A 112 -9.59 10.52 -8.07
C GLU A 112 -10.61 9.50 -8.58
N ALA A 113 -10.48 9.02 -9.82
CA ALA A 113 -11.39 8.03 -10.39
C ALA A 113 -11.32 6.67 -9.66
N GLN A 114 -10.10 6.20 -9.33
CA GLN A 114 -9.92 4.96 -8.55
C GLN A 114 -10.47 5.08 -7.14
N TRP A 115 -10.23 6.21 -6.48
CA TRP A 115 -10.82 6.50 -5.17
C TRP A 115 -12.34 6.56 -5.22
N GLN A 116 -12.90 7.30 -6.18
CA GLN A 116 -14.34 7.45 -6.32
C GLN A 116 -15.02 6.11 -6.59
N ARG A 117 -14.41 5.25 -7.41
CA ARG A 117 -14.94 3.90 -7.66
C ARG A 117 -15.02 3.06 -6.37
N CYS A 118 -14.07 3.19 -5.45
CA CYS A 118 -14.18 2.58 -4.12
C CYS A 118 -15.40 3.11 -3.36
N LEU A 119 -15.56 4.43 -3.30
CA LEU A 119 -16.67 5.06 -2.57
C LEU A 119 -18.03 4.65 -3.15
N ASP A 120 -18.17 4.63 -4.47
CA ASP A 120 -19.39 4.23 -5.18
C ASP A 120 -19.78 2.78 -4.89
N ASN A 121 -18.83 1.95 -4.44
CA ASN A 121 -19.03 0.55 -4.05
C ASN A 121 -19.08 0.37 -2.52
N GLY A 122 -19.33 1.44 -1.77
CA GLY A 122 -19.49 1.40 -0.31
C GLY A 122 -18.18 1.18 0.46
N LEU A 123 -17.03 1.25 -0.22
CA LEU A 123 -15.72 1.05 0.39
C LEU A 123 -15.02 2.39 0.55
N ARG A 124 -14.87 2.87 1.80
CA ARG A 124 -14.02 4.03 2.10
C ARG A 124 -12.61 3.57 2.46
N PRO A 125 -11.58 3.80 1.61
CA PRO A 125 -10.24 3.32 1.92
C PRO A 125 -9.63 4.01 3.15
N SER A 126 -8.93 3.24 3.96
CA SER A 126 -8.34 3.66 5.25
C SER A 126 -6.94 4.26 5.14
N HIS A 127 -6.23 3.98 4.04
CA HIS A 127 -4.87 4.42 3.76
C HIS A 127 -4.57 4.26 2.25
N LEU A 128 -3.42 4.77 1.80
CA LEU A 128 -2.95 4.65 0.42
C LEU A 128 -1.58 4.00 0.34
N ASP A 129 -1.42 3.17 -0.68
CA ASP A 129 -0.14 2.75 -1.23
C ASP A 129 -0.27 2.68 -2.77
N SER A 130 0.58 1.93 -3.46
CA SER A 130 0.42 1.78 -4.91
C SER A 130 1.03 0.50 -5.46
N HIS A 131 0.41 -0.04 -6.51
CA HIS A 131 0.93 -1.18 -7.26
C HIS A 131 2.30 -0.89 -7.86
N GLN A 132 3.19 -1.89 -7.81
CA GLN A 132 4.61 -1.79 -8.16
C GLN A 132 5.36 -0.61 -7.51
N GLN A 133 4.80 -0.06 -6.43
CA GLN A 133 5.39 1.03 -5.68
C GLN A 133 5.63 2.29 -6.54
N VAL A 134 4.71 2.61 -7.46
CA VAL A 134 4.79 3.82 -8.31
C VAL A 134 4.76 5.13 -7.49
N HIS A 135 4.16 5.15 -6.29
CA HIS A 135 4.22 6.29 -5.37
C HIS A 135 5.64 6.57 -4.84
N ASN A 136 6.59 5.64 -5.00
CA ASN A 136 8.00 5.87 -4.70
C ASN A 136 8.71 6.75 -5.75
N ILE A 137 8.01 7.15 -6.81
CA ILE A 137 8.50 8.10 -7.81
C ILE A 137 8.08 9.49 -7.37
N TRP A 138 9.05 10.37 -7.11
CA TRP A 138 8.86 11.65 -6.41
C TRP A 138 7.60 12.44 -6.82
N PRO A 139 7.38 12.78 -8.11
CA PRO A 139 6.20 13.55 -8.50
C PRO A 139 4.87 12.79 -8.34
N ILE A 140 4.87 11.45 -8.42
CA ILE A 140 3.67 10.64 -8.17
C ILE A 140 3.41 10.58 -6.65
N GLY A 141 4.45 10.35 -5.84
CA GLY A 141 4.36 10.37 -4.39
C GLY A 141 3.80 11.67 -3.83
N GLU A 142 4.19 12.83 -4.39
CA GLU A 142 3.59 14.12 -4.02
C GLU A 142 2.10 14.20 -4.33
N ILE A 143 1.66 13.69 -5.49
CA ILE A 143 0.24 13.68 -5.86
C ILE A 143 -0.54 12.79 -4.88
N VAL A 144 -0.05 11.56 -4.65
CA VAL A 144 -0.68 10.60 -3.74
C VAL A 144 -0.76 11.14 -2.31
N ALA A 145 0.34 11.67 -1.76
CA ALA A 145 0.34 12.21 -0.39
C ALA A 145 -0.57 13.43 -0.25
N ARG A 146 -0.56 14.37 -1.19
CA ARG A 146 -1.48 15.52 -1.14
C ARG A 146 -2.94 15.08 -1.25
N PHE A 147 -3.22 14.06 -2.05
CA PHE A 147 -4.57 13.49 -2.13
C PHE A 147 -4.96 12.82 -0.81
N ALA A 148 -4.11 11.98 -0.24
CA ALA A 148 -4.34 11.32 1.05
C ALA A 148 -4.60 12.32 2.17
N ALA A 149 -3.81 13.40 2.22
CA ALA A 149 -3.98 14.50 3.17
C ALA A 149 -5.37 15.15 3.08
N ARG A 150 -5.91 15.35 1.86
CA ARG A 150 -7.27 15.86 1.65
C ARG A 150 -8.34 14.88 2.14
N GLN A 151 -8.07 13.58 2.06
CA GLN A 151 -8.99 12.53 2.54
C GLN A 151 -8.83 12.22 4.04
N GLY A 152 -7.80 12.77 4.69
CA GLY A 152 -7.49 12.54 6.11
C GLY A 152 -6.94 11.14 6.40
N ILE A 153 -6.20 10.53 5.46
CA ILE A 153 -5.66 9.18 5.59
C ILE A 153 -4.14 9.14 5.34
N PRO A 154 -3.41 8.19 5.96
CA PRO A 154 -1.96 8.07 5.80
C PRO A 154 -1.56 7.41 4.48
N VAL A 155 -0.27 7.55 4.12
CA VAL A 155 0.35 6.88 2.97
C VAL A 155 1.47 5.95 3.42
N ARG A 156 1.58 4.79 2.76
CA ARG A 156 2.70 3.88 2.95
C ARG A 156 4.01 4.57 2.59
N LEU A 157 5.04 4.38 3.42
CA LEU A 157 6.37 4.88 3.13
C LEU A 157 7.11 3.97 2.14
N ALA A 158 8.05 4.55 1.41
CA ALA A 158 9.00 3.77 0.62
C ALA A 158 9.79 2.86 1.56
N ARG A 159 9.88 1.57 1.20
CA ARG A 159 10.64 0.55 1.94
C ARG A 159 11.99 1.06 2.45
N ASN A 160 12.14 1.16 3.77
CA ASN A 160 13.29 1.76 4.48
C ASN A 160 14.00 0.77 5.42
N LEU A 161 13.42 -0.40 5.66
CA LEU A 161 14.08 -1.53 6.33
C LEU A 161 14.63 -2.52 5.29
N GLY A 162 15.72 -3.21 5.62
CA GLY A 162 16.43 -4.14 4.73
C GLY A 162 17.77 -3.62 4.21
N GLN A 163 18.65 -4.54 3.79
CA GLN A 163 20.05 -4.24 3.45
C GLN A 163 20.30 -4.04 1.93
N ASN A 164 19.31 -4.30 1.08
CA ASN A 164 19.47 -4.31 -0.39
C ASN A 164 19.40 -2.93 -1.06
N LEU A 165 19.87 -1.86 -0.42
CA LEU A 165 19.79 -0.50 -0.97
C LEU A 165 21.16 0.20 -0.91
N SER A 166 21.65 0.67 -2.06
CA SER A 166 22.83 1.54 -2.12
C SER A 166 22.59 2.85 -1.35
N LEU A 167 23.65 3.44 -0.80
CA LEU A 167 23.57 4.68 -0.01
C LEU A 167 22.80 5.81 -0.71
N PRO A 168 23.02 6.11 -2.02
CA PRO A 168 22.27 7.17 -2.69
C PRO A 168 20.77 6.87 -2.80
N LYS A 169 20.41 5.60 -3.02
CA LYS A 169 19.02 5.17 -3.10
C LYS A 169 18.34 5.26 -1.73
N ARG A 170 19.06 4.94 -0.65
CA ARG A 170 18.58 5.09 0.72
C ARG A 170 18.34 6.56 1.06
N ALA A 171 19.27 7.46 0.73
CA ALA A 171 19.12 8.89 0.97
C ALA A 171 17.91 9.49 0.22
N LEU A 172 17.72 9.15 -1.06
CA LEU A 172 16.57 9.61 -1.84
C LEU A 172 15.24 9.11 -1.25
N LYS A 173 15.17 7.84 -0.85
CA LYS A 173 13.98 7.27 -0.20
C LYS A 173 13.69 7.93 1.15
N GLU A 174 14.71 8.21 1.94
CA GLU A 174 14.55 8.91 3.22
C GLU A 174 13.97 10.32 3.03
N LEU A 175 14.49 11.07 2.04
CA LEU A 175 13.92 12.37 1.68
C LEU A 175 12.47 12.26 1.21
N LEU A 176 12.16 11.27 0.39
CA LEU A 176 10.79 11.02 -0.06
C LEU A 176 9.89 10.65 1.13
N ASN A 177 10.33 9.77 2.02
CA ASN A 177 9.56 9.34 3.19
C ASN A 177 9.24 10.50 4.12
N ARG A 178 10.22 11.36 4.40
CA ARG A 178 9.98 12.61 5.16
C ARG A 178 8.95 13.49 4.48
N ARG A 179 9.02 13.61 3.15
CA ARG A 179 8.07 14.39 2.36
C ARG A 179 6.66 13.80 2.44
N LEU A 180 6.49 12.50 2.21
CA LEU A 180 5.20 11.82 2.31
C LEU A 180 4.59 11.96 3.71
N ASN A 181 5.39 11.67 4.75
CA ASN A 181 4.97 11.79 6.14
C ASN A 181 4.57 13.23 6.51
N SER A 182 5.34 14.23 6.06
CA SER A 182 5.01 15.64 6.32
C SER A 182 3.71 16.11 5.66
N LEU A 183 3.32 15.49 4.55
CA LEU A 183 2.14 15.89 3.79
C LEU A 183 0.87 15.21 4.29
N ALA A 184 0.93 13.91 4.59
CA ALA A 184 -0.26 13.09 4.86
C ALA A 184 -0.21 12.27 6.15
N GLY A 185 0.95 12.20 6.81
CA GLY A 185 1.24 11.14 7.78
C GLY A 185 1.59 9.82 7.10
N ALA A 186 2.23 8.95 7.88
CA ALA A 186 2.67 7.62 7.47
C ALA A 186 1.83 6.51 8.11
N THR A 187 1.70 5.38 7.41
CA THR A 187 1.08 4.16 7.94
C THR A 187 1.90 3.54 9.08
N ALA A 188 3.23 3.60 8.96
CA ALA A 188 4.21 3.03 9.87
C ALA A 188 5.56 3.77 9.77
N ASP A 189 6.39 3.63 10.80
CA ASP A 189 7.75 4.20 10.83
C ASP A 189 8.72 3.40 9.93
N TYR A 190 8.51 2.08 9.88
CA TYR A 190 9.32 1.14 9.13
C TYR A 190 8.47 0.38 8.13
N VAL A 191 8.98 0.19 6.92
CA VAL A 191 8.33 -0.60 5.85
C VAL A 191 9.34 -1.61 5.31
N CYS A 192 8.94 -2.87 5.27
CA CYS A 192 9.75 -3.99 4.78
C CYS A 192 8.93 -5.00 3.97
N THR A 193 9.59 -5.97 3.36
CA THR A 193 8.95 -7.20 2.86
C THR A 193 9.29 -8.39 3.78
N PRO A 194 8.56 -9.51 3.69
CA PRO A 194 8.92 -10.74 4.41
C PRO A 194 10.38 -11.18 4.19
N GLN A 195 10.91 -11.01 2.97
CA GLN A 195 12.32 -11.30 2.68
C GLN A 195 13.30 -10.49 3.54
N ASP A 196 12.99 -9.20 3.80
CA ASP A 196 13.86 -8.38 4.64
C ASP A 196 13.91 -8.90 6.07
N LEU A 197 12.82 -9.47 6.59
CA LEU A 197 12.76 -10.03 7.94
C LEU A 197 13.60 -11.30 8.12
N ARG A 198 13.93 -12.02 7.03
CA ARG A 198 14.86 -13.16 7.07
C ARG A 198 16.24 -12.75 7.56
N HIS A 199 16.70 -11.56 7.16
CA HIS A 199 18.09 -11.14 7.33
C HIS A 199 18.27 -9.90 8.21
N ALA A 200 17.30 -8.98 8.20
CA ALA A 200 17.34 -7.79 9.03
C ALA A 200 16.75 -8.07 10.42
N ALA A 201 17.36 -7.47 11.45
CA ALA A 201 16.74 -7.37 12.74
C ALA A 201 15.48 -6.48 12.63
N PRO A 202 14.34 -6.89 13.21
CA PRO A 202 13.19 -5.99 13.36
C PRO A 202 13.59 -4.72 14.12
N PRO A 203 12.88 -3.60 13.90
CA PRO A 203 13.14 -2.37 14.63
C PRO A 203 12.97 -2.54 16.15
N CYS A 204 13.64 -1.69 16.91
CA CYS A 204 13.60 -1.78 18.37
C CYS A 204 12.35 -1.12 18.98
N ASP A 205 11.69 -0.25 18.23
CA ASP A 205 10.53 0.57 18.60
C ASP A 205 9.64 0.85 17.37
N GLY A 206 8.64 1.73 17.54
CA GLY A 206 7.79 2.21 16.45
C GLY A 206 6.79 1.17 15.93
N ILE A 207 6.23 1.48 14.76
CA ILE A 207 5.31 0.64 14.00
C ILE A 207 6.02 0.12 12.76
N LEU A 208 5.90 -1.19 12.51
CA LEU A 208 6.42 -1.84 11.31
C LEU A 208 5.27 -2.21 10.38
N GLU A 209 5.34 -1.84 9.11
CA GLU A 209 4.50 -2.37 8.05
C GLU A 209 5.28 -3.40 7.20
N ILE A 210 4.67 -4.56 7.00
CA ILE A 210 5.16 -5.64 6.16
C ILE A 210 4.29 -5.70 4.92
N VAL A 211 4.93 -5.49 3.76
CA VAL A 211 4.29 -5.57 2.44
C VAL A 211 4.27 -7.02 2.00
N ALA A 212 3.09 -7.63 2.01
CA ALA A 212 2.86 -9.04 1.72
C ALA A 212 2.09 -9.23 0.40
N HIS A 213 2.39 -10.32 -0.29
CA HIS A 213 1.62 -10.86 -1.41
C HIS A 213 1.36 -12.34 -1.09
N PRO A 214 0.38 -12.63 -0.20
CA PRO A 214 0.17 -13.97 0.31
C PRO A 214 -0.24 -14.92 -0.81
N ASN A 215 0.22 -16.17 -0.71
CA ASN A 215 -0.22 -17.27 -1.57
C ASN A 215 -0.61 -18.48 -0.70
N GLN A 216 -1.43 -19.38 -1.25
CA GLN A 216 -1.87 -20.57 -0.52
C GLN A 216 -0.70 -21.55 -0.36
N LEU A 217 -0.44 -22.01 0.88
CA LEU A 217 0.58 -23.00 1.20
C LEU A 217 0.01 -24.11 2.11
N GLY A 218 -0.62 -25.13 1.51
CA GLY A 218 -1.25 -26.20 2.29
C GLY A 218 -2.34 -25.64 3.21
N ALA A 219 -2.22 -25.87 4.52
CA ALA A 219 -3.11 -25.31 5.55
C ALA A 219 -2.71 -23.90 6.02
N ASP A 220 -1.58 -23.39 5.53
CA ASP A 220 -0.97 -22.12 5.89
C ASP A 220 -0.80 -21.22 4.65
N PHE A 221 -0.06 -20.13 4.79
CA PHE A 221 0.14 -19.12 3.76
C PHE A 221 1.63 -18.89 3.54
N GLY A 222 2.04 -18.87 2.27
CA GLY A 222 3.34 -18.37 1.85
C GLY A 222 3.26 -16.90 1.45
N ASP A 223 4.32 -16.39 0.82
CA ASP A 223 4.36 -15.03 0.29
C ASP A 223 5.23 -14.97 -0.97
N ALA A 224 4.93 -14.09 -1.92
CA ALA A 224 5.71 -13.95 -3.16
C ALA A 224 7.17 -13.51 -2.93
N TYR A 225 7.49 -12.93 -1.77
CA TYR A 225 8.86 -12.57 -1.37
C TYR A 225 9.62 -13.70 -0.66
N LEU A 226 8.97 -14.82 -0.35
CA LEU A 226 9.58 -15.97 0.30
C LEU A 226 9.86 -17.10 -0.69
N ASP A 227 10.77 -18.01 -0.29
CA ASP A 227 11.08 -19.18 -1.11
C ASP A 227 9.87 -20.14 -1.14
N GLN A 228 9.76 -20.93 -2.20
CA GLN A 228 8.64 -21.86 -2.34
C GLN A 228 8.62 -22.86 -1.17
N GLY A 229 7.49 -22.93 -0.46
CA GLY A 229 7.33 -23.77 0.72
C GLY A 229 7.65 -23.09 2.05
N GLU A 230 8.16 -21.87 2.05
CA GLU A 230 8.33 -21.09 3.28
C GLU A 230 7.01 -20.51 3.78
N SER A 231 6.76 -20.71 5.07
CA SER A 231 5.57 -20.22 5.77
C SER A 231 5.73 -18.75 6.19
N LEU A 232 4.77 -17.92 5.79
CA LEU A 232 4.68 -16.53 6.24
C LEU A 232 4.32 -16.46 7.73
N SER A 233 3.40 -17.31 8.20
CA SER A 233 2.99 -17.31 9.61
C SER A 233 4.15 -17.68 10.54
N ALA A 234 4.90 -18.74 10.21
CA ALA A 234 6.07 -19.18 10.97
C ALA A 234 7.18 -18.11 10.98
N LEU A 235 7.43 -17.45 9.85
CA LEU A 235 8.38 -16.34 9.79
C LEU A 235 7.94 -15.19 10.73
N LEU A 236 6.67 -14.80 10.68
CA LEU A 236 6.15 -13.73 11.53
C LEU A 236 6.21 -14.10 13.01
N GLU A 237 5.87 -15.34 13.39
CA GLU A 237 5.95 -15.80 14.77
C GLU A 237 7.39 -15.86 15.29
N GLN A 238 8.32 -16.36 14.47
CA GLN A 238 9.73 -16.44 14.83
C GLN A 238 10.37 -15.06 14.95
N ARG A 239 10.06 -14.15 14.03
CA ARG A 239 10.72 -12.84 13.92
C ARG A 239 10.03 -11.74 14.70
N LEU A 240 8.74 -11.88 15.00
CA LEU A 240 7.92 -10.88 15.71
C LEU A 240 7.09 -11.52 16.83
N PRO A 241 7.68 -12.35 17.72
CA PRO A 241 6.92 -13.05 18.75
C PRO A 241 6.23 -12.05 19.69
N GLY A 242 4.92 -12.23 19.88
CA GLY A 242 4.11 -11.41 20.78
C GLY A 242 3.87 -9.96 20.33
N VAL A 243 4.33 -9.56 19.15
CA VAL A 243 4.05 -8.21 18.62
C VAL A 243 2.60 -8.16 18.11
N PRO A 244 1.75 -7.26 18.63
CA PRO A 244 0.36 -7.18 18.21
C PRO A 244 0.24 -6.73 16.75
N ARG A 245 -0.54 -7.49 15.97
CA ARG A 245 -0.93 -7.12 14.61
C ARG A 245 -2.09 -6.13 14.65
N VAL A 246 -1.97 -5.00 13.97
CA VAL A 246 -2.97 -3.92 13.97
C VAL A 246 -3.35 -3.50 12.57
N ALA A 247 -4.57 -2.99 12.40
CA ALA A 247 -5.00 -2.40 11.15
C ALA A 247 -4.37 -1.02 10.93
N CYS A 248 -4.11 -0.68 9.67
CA CYS A 248 -3.51 0.59 9.28
C CYS A 248 -4.32 1.82 9.75
N GLY A 249 -5.65 1.77 9.61
CA GLY A 249 -6.55 2.85 10.05
C GLY A 249 -6.56 3.13 11.56
N VAL A 250 -6.07 2.19 12.39
CA VAL A 250 -5.97 2.34 13.85
C VAL A 250 -4.59 2.89 14.25
N ALA A 251 -3.55 2.65 13.45
CA ALA A 251 -2.20 3.13 13.70
C ALA A 251 -2.03 4.64 13.46
N GLY A 252 -2.64 5.18 12.39
CA GLY A 252 -2.53 6.60 12.03
C GLY A 252 -3.27 7.58 12.96
N ASN A 253 -4.28 7.12 13.69
CA ASN A 253 -5.10 7.96 14.57
C ASN A 253 -4.41 8.37 15.89
N VAL A 254 -3.22 7.85 16.19
CA VAL A 254 -2.47 8.25 17.39
C VAL A 254 -1.77 9.60 17.20
N VAL A 255 -1.46 9.99 15.95
CA VAL A 255 -0.72 11.23 15.65
C VAL A 255 -1.64 12.46 15.51
N SER A 256 -2.94 12.27 15.25
CA SER A 256 -3.88 13.37 15.00
C SER A 256 -4.50 14.01 16.25
N ARG A 257 -4.20 13.52 17.46
CA ARG A 257 -4.82 14.04 18.71
C ARG A 257 -4.03 15.13 19.46
N SER A 258 -2.87 15.59 18.98
CA SER A 258 -2.06 16.58 19.73
C SER A 258 -2.11 18.03 19.21
N THR A 259 -2.94 18.36 18.22
CA THR A 259 -2.98 19.73 17.64
C THR A 259 -4.35 20.43 17.73
N ALA A 260 -5.29 19.89 18.50
CA ALA A 260 -6.57 20.54 18.76
C ALA A 260 -6.78 20.76 20.27
N THR A 261 -6.05 21.73 20.85
CA THR A 261 -6.37 22.40 22.15
C THR A 261 -5.29 23.44 22.46
N ALA A 262 -5.31 24.59 21.77
CA ALA A 262 -4.62 25.80 22.22
C ALA A 262 -5.12 27.03 21.43
N LEU A 263 -6.41 27.34 21.54
CA LEU A 263 -6.98 28.67 21.28
C LEU A 263 -8.22 28.82 22.18
N GLU A 264 -7.96 29.14 23.45
CA GLU A 264 -8.81 30.03 24.26
C GLU A 264 -8.04 31.33 24.46
#